data_AF-A0A2N2TVB1-F1
#
_entry.id   AF-A0A2N2TVB1-F1
#
_cell.length_a   1.000
_cell.length_b   1.000
_cell.length_c   1.000
_cell.angle_alpha   90.00
_cell.angle_beta   90.00
_cell.angle_gamma   90.00
#
_symmetry.space_group_name_H-M   'P 1'
#
loop_
_entity.id
_entity.type
_entity.pdbx_description
1 polymer ?
#
loop_
_entity_poly.entity_id
_entity_poly.type
_entity_poly.pdbx_seq_one_letter_code
_entity_poly.pdbx_strand_id
1 'polypeptide(L)'
;MPASTDYIVPLDSLSMADVPRVGGKNASLGEMIANLSGAGVKVPGGFATTSQAFWDFLDHNDLRARIDARLSALDVADVTALAVAGAEIRGWVEAAALPAALETGLRTAYAALGDKVSVAVRSSATAEDLPDASFAGQQETYLHVQGEDDLLLYVRKVFASLYNDRAIAYRVHHGFAHADVALSAGVQRMVRADIACSGVLFTLDTESGFRDVVFITAAYGLGETVVQGSVNPDEFYVHKPKLAEGFPAVVRRELGEKATRMVWRDGATVIEDTPAALQRQYSLTDAEVLELARQAVAIEAHYQRPMDVEWAKDGETGELFIVQARPETVKARGNGAGERYTLEAPGEVRISGRAIGQKIGAGEVRLIASPAEMNRVQPGDILVTDMTDPDWEPVMKRAAAIVTNRGG
;
A
#
# COMPACT_ATOMS: atom_id res chain seq x y z
N MET A 1 -23.62 -17.27 21.89
CA MET A 1 -24.18 -17.59 20.56
C MET A 1 -23.36 -18.71 19.97
N PRO A 2 -23.90 -19.64 19.15
CA PRO A 2 -23.04 -20.58 18.46
C PRO A 2 -22.07 -19.77 17.59
N ALA A 3 -20.78 -19.94 17.80
CA ALA A 3 -19.74 -19.23 17.04
C ALA A 3 -19.99 -19.49 15.55
N SER A 4 -20.15 -18.41 14.78
CA SER A 4 -20.30 -18.53 13.33
C SER A 4 -19.10 -19.29 12.78
N THR A 5 -19.34 -20.37 12.04
CA THR A 5 -18.31 -21.26 11.48
C THR A 5 -17.58 -20.67 10.28
N ASP A 6 -17.63 -19.34 10.10
CA ASP A 6 -17.19 -18.64 8.90
C ASP A 6 -16.22 -17.51 9.23
N TYR A 7 -15.12 -17.88 9.89
CA TYR A 7 -14.03 -16.95 10.22
C TYR A 7 -13.04 -16.77 9.09
N ILE A 8 -12.90 -17.77 8.22
CA ILE A 8 -11.89 -17.81 7.16
C ILE A 8 -12.59 -18.00 5.83
N VAL A 9 -12.28 -17.12 4.89
CA VAL A 9 -12.95 -17.07 3.59
C VAL A 9 -11.90 -17.11 2.48
N PRO A 10 -11.98 -18.05 1.53
CA PRO A 10 -11.11 -18.05 0.35
C PRO A 10 -11.25 -16.74 -0.44
N LEU A 11 -10.14 -16.17 -0.91
CA LEU A 11 -10.17 -14.91 -1.64
C LEU A 11 -10.99 -15.00 -2.93
N ASP A 12 -10.97 -16.15 -3.61
CA ASP A 12 -11.72 -16.41 -4.85
C ASP A 12 -13.24 -16.50 -4.67
N SER A 13 -13.73 -16.48 -3.43
CA SER A 13 -15.15 -16.47 -3.10
C SER A 13 -15.68 -15.09 -2.67
N LEU A 14 -14.83 -14.07 -2.65
CA LEU A 14 -15.16 -12.71 -2.21
C LEU A 14 -15.51 -11.80 -3.40
N SER A 15 -16.27 -10.75 -3.10
CA SER A 15 -16.65 -9.69 -4.03
C SER A 15 -16.62 -8.31 -3.36
N MET A 16 -16.82 -7.24 -4.13
CA MET A 16 -17.01 -5.90 -3.55
C MET A 16 -18.23 -5.78 -2.62
N ALA A 17 -19.17 -6.73 -2.63
CA ALA A 17 -20.26 -6.76 -1.66
C ALA A 17 -19.81 -7.21 -0.25
N ASP A 18 -18.64 -7.84 -0.14
CA ASP A 18 -18.11 -8.37 1.11
C ASP A 18 -17.26 -7.36 1.91
N VAL A 19 -17.17 -6.09 1.48
CA VAL A 19 -16.41 -5.04 2.20
C VAL A 19 -16.71 -4.98 3.70
N PRO A 20 -17.97 -5.02 4.19
CA PRO A 20 -18.24 -5.03 5.63
C PRO A 20 -17.68 -6.28 6.35
N ARG A 21 -17.51 -7.38 5.63
CA ARG A 21 -17.09 -8.68 6.14
C ARG A 21 -15.57 -8.88 6.11
N VAL A 22 -14.84 -8.31 5.14
CA VAL A 22 -13.40 -8.54 4.96
C VAL A 22 -12.58 -7.27 4.69
N GLY A 23 -13.19 -6.09 4.72
CA GLY A 23 -12.55 -4.83 4.37
C GLY A 23 -12.33 -4.63 2.87
N GLY A 24 -12.00 -3.39 2.49
CA GLY A 24 -11.92 -2.96 1.10
C GLY A 24 -10.88 -3.71 0.26
N LYS A 25 -9.68 -3.93 0.83
CA LYS A 25 -8.58 -4.58 0.10
C LYS A 25 -8.87 -6.04 -0.23
N ASN A 26 -9.32 -6.82 0.75
CA ASN A 26 -9.62 -8.24 0.52
C ASN A 26 -10.83 -8.43 -0.39
N ALA A 27 -11.85 -7.57 -0.29
CA ALA A 27 -12.98 -7.55 -1.19
C ALA A 27 -12.56 -7.24 -2.64
N SER A 28 -11.71 -6.22 -2.84
CA SER A 28 -11.14 -5.86 -4.15
C SER A 28 -10.29 -6.98 -4.75
N LEU A 29 -9.49 -7.68 -3.94
CA LEU A 29 -8.73 -8.86 -4.40
C LEU A 29 -9.65 -9.97 -4.90
N GLY A 30 -10.69 -10.32 -4.13
CA GLY A 30 -11.64 -11.35 -4.54
C GLY A 30 -12.43 -10.97 -5.79
N GLU A 31 -12.87 -9.71 -5.87
CA GLU A 31 -13.56 -9.17 -7.05
C GLU A 31 -12.73 -9.36 -8.33
N MET A 32 -11.42 -9.09 -8.27
CA MET A 32 -10.52 -9.29 -9.39
C MET A 32 -10.34 -10.78 -9.72
N ILE A 33 -10.16 -11.65 -8.72
CA ILE A 33 -10.02 -13.10 -8.94
C ILE A 33 -11.27 -13.65 -9.65
N ALA A 34 -12.45 -13.30 -9.14
CA ALA A 34 -13.72 -13.83 -9.64
C ALA A 34 -14.08 -13.31 -11.04
N ASN A 35 -13.83 -12.03 -11.33
CA ASN A 35 -14.36 -11.38 -12.53
C ASN A 35 -13.31 -11.09 -13.62
N LEU A 36 -12.02 -11.01 -13.27
CA LEU A 36 -10.97 -10.55 -14.20
C LEU A 36 -9.98 -11.63 -14.64
N SER A 37 -10.04 -12.83 -14.06
CA SER A 37 -9.22 -13.98 -14.50
C SER A 37 -9.40 -14.27 -15.99
N GLY A 38 -10.63 -14.18 -16.50
CA GLY A 38 -10.93 -14.36 -17.94
C GLY A 38 -10.41 -13.24 -18.84
N ALA A 39 -10.07 -12.08 -18.27
CA ALA A 39 -9.47 -10.94 -18.97
C ALA A 39 -7.92 -10.92 -18.86
N GLY A 40 -7.32 -11.99 -18.31
CA GLY A 40 -5.87 -12.13 -18.19
C GLY A 40 -5.27 -11.51 -16.92
N VAL A 41 -6.09 -10.95 -16.02
CA VAL A 41 -5.61 -10.45 -14.73
C VAL A 41 -5.29 -11.62 -13.81
N LYS A 42 -4.05 -11.68 -13.33
CA LYS A 42 -3.60 -12.74 -12.41
C LYS A 42 -3.43 -12.16 -11.03
N VAL A 43 -4.14 -12.71 -10.05
CA VAL A 43 -4.02 -12.32 -8.64
C VAL A 43 -3.56 -13.55 -7.85
N PRO A 44 -2.56 -13.44 -6.95
CA PRO A 44 -2.15 -14.57 -6.15
C PRO A 44 -3.29 -15.02 -5.22
N GLY A 45 -3.52 -16.33 -5.15
CA GLY A 45 -4.54 -16.92 -4.28
C GLY A 45 -4.21 -16.76 -2.79
N GLY A 46 -5.20 -17.05 -1.95
CA GLY A 46 -5.11 -16.87 -0.51
C GLY A 46 -6.46 -16.97 0.18
N PHE A 47 -6.52 -16.48 1.42
CA PHE A 47 -7.75 -16.39 2.21
C PHE A 47 -7.74 -15.11 3.06
N ALA A 48 -8.89 -14.74 3.62
CA ALA A 48 -9.01 -13.61 4.54
C ALA A 48 -9.73 -14.04 5.83
N THR A 49 -9.40 -13.41 6.95
CA THR A 49 -10.23 -13.49 8.16
C THR A 49 -11.46 -12.59 8.01
N THR A 50 -12.57 -12.91 8.65
CA THR A 50 -13.74 -12.01 8.66
C THR A 50 -13.65 -10.99 9.79
N SER A 51 -14.38 -9.88 9.64
CA SER A 51 -14.62 -8.89 10.70
C SER A 51 -15.22 -9.54 11.95
N GLN A 52 -16.08 -10.55 11.77
CA GLN A 52 -16.64 -11.32 12.88
C GLN A 52 -15.54 -12.06 13.65
N ALA A 53 -14.54 -12.64 12.96
CA ALA A 53 -13.41 -13.29 13.61
C ALA A 53 -12.60 -12.32 14.49
N PHE A 54 -12.39 -11.08 14.02
CA PHE A 54 -11.74 -10.03 14.81
C PHE A 54 -12.55 -9.67 16.06
N TRP A 55 -13.86 -9.51 15.90
CA TRP A 55 -14.75 -9.18 17.01
C TRP A 55 -14.82 -10.28 18.07
N ASP A 56 -15.00 -11.52 17.64
CA ASP A 56 -15.05 -12.67 18.56
C ASP A 56 -13.69 -12.90 19.23
N PHE A 57 -12.58 -12.58 18.57
CA PHE A 57 -11.25 -12.58 19.17
C PHE A 57 -11.13 -11.54 20.29
N LEU A 58 -11.61 -10.30 20.08
CA LEU A 58 -11.59 -9.29 21.15
C LEU A 58 -12.51 -9.65 22.31
N ASP A 59 -13.71 -10.17 22.02
CA ASP A 59 -14.69 -10.59 23.03
C ASP A 59 -14.18 -11.80 23.84
N HIS A 60 -13.55 -12.77 23.19
CA HIS A 60 -12.96 -13.94 23.85
C HIS A 60 -11.91 -13.57 24.92
N ASN A 61 -11.29 -12.41 24.77
CA ASN A 61 -10.23 -11.93 25.66
C ASN A 61 -10.68 -10.74 26.55
N ASP A 62 -11.98 -10.46 26.60
CA ASP A 62 -12.56 -9.33 27.37
C ASP A 62 -11.93 -7.96 27.00
N LEU A 63 -11.45 -7.81 25.76
CA LEU A 63 -10.67 -6.65 25.37
C LEU A 63 -11.52 -5.46 24.94
N ARG A 64 -12.72 -5.67 24.39
CA ARG A 64 -13.55 -4.58 23.85
C ARG A 64 -13.79 -3.47 24.87
N ALA A 65 -14.35 -3.82 26.03
CA ALA A 65 -14.67 -2.85 27.08
C ALA A 65 -13.40 -2.17 27.64
N ARG A 66 -12.30 -2.92 27.74
CA ARG A 66 -11.02 -2.41 28.23
C ARG A 66 -10.39 -1.39 27.28
N ILE A 67 -10.43 -1.68 25.97
CA ILE A 67 -9.93 -0.80 24.92
C ILE A 67 -10.80 0.47 24.85
N ASP A 68 -12.13 0.31 24.86
CA ASP A 68 -13.07 1.43 24.82
C ASP A 68 -12.89 2.39 26.00
N ALA A 69 -12.75 1.85 27.23
CA ALA A 69 -12.46 2.65 28.41
C ALA A 69 -11.13 3.40 28.31
N ARG A 70 -10.10 2.78 27.71
CA ARG A 70 -8.79 3.39 27.54
C ARG A 70 -8.81 4.53 26.52
N LEU A 71 -9.53 4.35 25.41
CA LEU A 71 -9.63 5.33 24.33
C LEU A 71 -10.61 6.47 24.64
N SER A 72 -11.71 6.21 25.36
CA SER A 72 -12.69 7.23 25.74
C SER A 72 -12.11 8.33 26.64
N ALA A 73 -11.07 8.00 27.41
CA ALA A 73 -10.36 8.96 28.28
C ALA A 73 -9.17 9.64 27.59
N LEU A 74 -8.87 9.31 26.33
CA LEU A 74 -7.69 9.77 25.61
C LEU A 74 -7.97 11.07 24.85
N ASP A 75 -7.16 12.09 25.10
CA ASP A 75 -7.01 13.23 24.19
C ASP A 75 -6.00 12.87 23.11
N VAL A 76 -6.45 12.69 21.86
CA VAL A 76 -5.58 12.34 20.72
C VAL A 76 -4.65 13.50 20.30
N ALA A 77 -4.89 14.73 20.77
CA ALA A 77 -3.98 15.85 20.56
C ALA A 77 -2.73 15.78 21.47
N ASP A 78 -2.80 15.04 22.58
CA ASP A 78 -1.64 14.71 23.40
C ASP A 78 -0.93 13.49 22.80
N VAL A 79 0.09 13.78 21.98
CA VAL A 79 0.91 12.77 21.28
C VAL A 79 1.57 11.78 22.27
N THR A 80 1.92 12.23 23.48
CA THR A 80 2.57 11.35 24.47
C THR A 80 1.54 10.40 25.06
N ALA A 81 0.37 10.91 25.45
CA ALA A 81 -0.72 10.07 25.95
C ALA A 81 -1.22 9.09 24.88
N LEU A 82 -1.29 9.51 23.62
CA LEU A 82 -1.66 8.69 22.47
C LEU A 82 -0.68 7.54 22.27
N ALA A 83 0.62 7.82 22.26
CA ALA A 83 1.65 6.79 22.09
C ALA A 83 1.61 5.74 23.22
N VAL A 84 1.41 6.17 24.47
CA VAL A 84 1.28 5.26 25.62
C VAL A 84 0.01 4.42 25.49
N ALA A 85 -1.14 5.03 25.21
CA ALA A 85 -2.40 4.31 25.06
C ALA A 85 -2.37 3.31 23.90
N GLY A 86 -1.84 3.72 22.75
CA GLY A 86 -1.65 2.86 21.58
C GLY A 86 -0.78 1.66 21.90
N ALA A 87 0.40 1.87 22.51
CA ALA A 87 1.31 0.80 22.90
C ALA A 87 0.68 -0.18 23.91
N GLU A 88 -0.06 0.32 24.90
CA GLU A 88 -0.77 -0.53 25.88
C GLU A 88 -1.82 -1.41 25.20
N ILE A 89 -2.65 -0.82 24.34
CA ILE A 89 -3.71 -1.55 23.64
C ILE A 89 -3.12 -2.61 22.70
N ARG A 90 -2.10 -2.25 21.91
CA ARG A 90 -1.40 -3.20 21.04
C ARG A 90 -0.80 -4.36 21.83
N GLY A 91 -0.18 -4.07 22.97
CA GLY A 91 0.33 -5.10 23.88
C GLY A 91 -0.76 -6.05 24.39
N TRP A 92 -1.97 -5.56 24.67
CA TRP A 92 -3.09 -6.43 25.05
C TRP A 92 -3.55 -7.33 23.91
N VAL A 93 -3.65 -6.77 22.70
CA VAL A 93 -4.09 -7.49 21.50
C VAL A 93 -3.06 -8.54 21.08
N GLU A 94 -1.77 -8.23 21.09
CA GLU A 94 -0.71 -9.17 20.69
C GLU A 94 -0.57 -10.36 21.66
N ALA A 95 -0.81 -10.12 22.96
CA ALA A 95 -0.76 -11.13 24.02
C ALA A 95 -2.03 -11.99 24.13
N ALA A 96 -3.12 -11.61 23.45
CA ALA A 96 -4.40 -12.28 23.51
C ALA A 96 -4.40 -13.65 22.81
N ALA A 97 -5.22 -14.57 23.34
CA ALA A 97 -5.37 -15.90 22.76
C ALA A 97 -6.34 -15.88 21.57
N LEU A 98 -6.00 -16.59 20.50
CA LEU A 98 -6.93 -16.79 19.39
C LEU A 98 -8.02 -17.79 19.81
N PRO A 99 -9.31 -17.54 19.54
CA PRO A 99 -10.35 -18.54 19.72
C PRO A 99 -10.00 -19.82 18.96
N ALA A 100 -10.23 -20.99 19.58
CA ALA A 100 -9.82 -22.29 19.01
C ALA A 100 -10.34 -22.52 17.57
N ALA A 101 -11.56 -22.04 17.26
CA ALA A 101 -12.13 -22.11 15.92
C ALA A 101 -11.38 -21.23 14.90
N LEU A 102 -10.95 -20.04 15.31
CA LEU A 102 -10.14 -19.14 14.47
C LEU A 102 -8.76 -19.72 14.22
N GLU A 103 -8.09 -20.19 15.28
CA GLU A 103 -6.78 -20.84 15.14
C GLU A 103 -6.84 -22.06 14.20
N THR A 104 -7.81 -22.96 14.42
CA THR A 104 -8.00 -24.15 13.58
C THR A 104 -8.28 -23.76 12.12
N GLY A 105 -9.11 -22.73 11.90
CA GLY A 105 -9.41 -22.22 10.58
C GLY A 105 -8.16 -21.69 9.87
N LEU A 106 -7.35 -20.88 10.56
CA LEU A 106 -6.10 -20.32 10.03
C LEU A 106 -5.12 -21.42 9.63
N ARG A 107 -4.88 -22.40 10.51
CA ARG A 107 -3.99 -23.55 10.24
C ARG A 107 -4.48 -24.37 9.04
N THR A 108 -5.77 -24.67 9.00
CA THR A 108 -6.39 -25.44 7.91
C THR A 108 -6.26 -24.72 6.57
N ALA A 109 -6.58 -23.43 6.53
CA ALA A 109 -6.51 -22.63 5.31
C ALA A 109 -5.06 -22.43 4.83
N TYR A 110 -4.11 -22.26 5.76
CA TYR A 110 -2.70 -22.18 5.45
C TYR A 110 -2.15 -23.49 4.88
N ALA A 111 -2.46 -24.63 5.52
CA ALA A 111 -2.08 -25.95 5.03
C ALA A 111 -2.65 -26.23 3.63
N ALA A 112 -3.86 -25.73 3.32
CA ALA A 112 -4.47 -25.85 2.00
C ALA A 112 -3.73 -25.04 0.90
N LEU A 113 -2.89 -24.07 1.27
CA LEU A 113 -1.98 -23.42 0.31
C LEU A 113 -0.83 -24.37 -0.11
N GLY A 114 -0.56 -25.43 0.65
CA GLY A 114 0.44 -26.44 0.33
C GLY A 114 1.75 -26.26 1.12
N ASP A 115 2.72 -27.11 0.79
CA ASP A 115 3.93 -27.25 1.60
C ASP A 115 4.93 -26.11 1.37
N LYS A 116 5.52 -25.62 2.47
CA LYS A 116 6.59 -24.59 2.47
C LYS A 116 6.23 -23.30 1.72
N VAL A 117 4.94 -22.94 1.71
CA VAL A 117 4.48 -21.68 1.14
C VAL A 117 4.98 -20.51 1.98
N SER A 118 5.28 -19.40 1.31
CA SER A 118 5.47 -18.11 1.95
C SER A 118 4.26 -17.22 1.64
N VAL A 119 3.76 -16.52 2.65
CA VAL A 119 2.58 -15.65 2.53
C VAL A 119 2.88 -14.22 2.98
N ALA A 120 2.15 -13.27 2.39
CA ALA A 120 1.98 -11.94 2.94
C ALA A 120 0.74 -11.92 3.84
N VAL A 121 0.85 -11.33 5.02
CA VAL A 121 -0.28 -11.06 5.92
C VAL A 121 -0.51 -9.56 5.93
N ARG A 122 -1.66 -9.12 5.40
CA ARG A 122 -1.99 -7.71 5.15
C ARG A 122 -3.26 -7.33 5.88
N SER A 123 -3.27 -6.15 6.49
CA SER A 123 -4.47 -5.60 7.08
C SER A 123 -5.44 -5.07 6.01
N SER A 124 -6.74 -5.25 6.25
CA SER A 124 -7.85 -4.78 5.42
C SER A 124 -8.99 -4.32 6.32
N ALA A 125 -9.16 -3.01 6.50
CA ALA A 125 -10.17 -2.44 7.38
C ALA A 125 -11.53 -2.25 6.67
N THR A 126 -12.59 -2.39 7.45
CA THR A 126 -13.99 -2.25 7.00
C THR A 126 -14.42 -0.82 6.65
N ALA A 127 -13.66 0.18 7.12
CA ALA A 127 -13.97 1.60 6.94
C ALA A 127 -13.08 2.28 5.88
N GLU A 128 -12.33 1.52 5.07
CA GLU A 128 -11.42 2.07 4.04
C GLU A 128 -12.12 2.71 2.84
N ASP A 129 -13.40 2.41 2.61
CA ASP A 129 -14.08 2.80 1.36
C ASP A 129 -14.90 4.10 1.45
N LEU A 130 -14.66 4.95 2.47
CA LEU A 130 -15.13 6.34 2.32
C LEU A 130 -14.26 7.05 1.25
N PRO A 131 -14.85 7.85 0.33
CA PRO A 131 -14.12 8.54 -0.74
C PRO A 131 -12.96 9.45 -0.31
N ASP A 132 -12.88 9.75 0.99
CA ASP A 132 -11.86 10.56 1.65
C ASP A 132 -10.97 9.74 2.63
N ALA A 133 -11.26 8.45 2.85
CA ALA A 133 -10.60 7.60 3.84
C ALA A 133 -9.50 6.72 3.27
N SER A 134 -8.48 7.36 2.70
CA SER A 134 -7.23 6.70 2.42
C SER A 134 -6.48 6.41 3.74
N PHE A 135 -6.68 5.22 4.32
CA PHE A 135 -5.76 4.64 5.33
C PHE A 135 -4.40 4.22 4.70
N ALA A 136 -4.07 4.72 3.50
CA ALA A 136 -2.87 4.37 2.77
C ALA A 136 -1.63 4.58 3.63
N GLY A 137 -0.79 3.54 3.71
CA GLY A 137 0.48 3.58 4.46
C GLY A 137 0.34 3.58 5.99
N GLN A 138 -0.86 3.42 6.57
CA GLN A 138 -1.04 3.33 8.03
C GLN A 138 -1.18 1.90 8.56
N GLN A 139 -1.10 0.93 7.66
CA GLN A 139 -1.61 -0.41 7.86
C GLN A 139 -0.52 -1.45 7.64
N GLU A 140 -0.39 -2.38 8.57
CA GLU A 140 0.76 -3.28 8.62
C GLU A 140 0.66 -4.41 7.60
N THR A 141 1.74 -4.56 6.86
CA THR A 141 1.99 -5.66 5.94
C THR A 141 3.19 -6.43 6.42
N TYR A 142 3.02 -7.72 6.62
CA TYR A 142 4.10 -8.65 6.96
C TYR A 142 4.38 -9.54 5.77
N LEU A 143 5.60 -9.41 5.24
CA LEU A 143 6.06 -10.19 4.08
C LEU A 143 6.86 -11.40 4.54
N HIS A 144 6.93 -12.40 3.66
CA HIS A 144 7.73 -13.61 3.88
C HIS A 144 7.36 -14.42 5.14
N VAL A 145 6.08 -14.48 5.50
CA VAL A 145 5.62 -15.28 6.64
C VAL A 145 5.62 -16.76 6.25
N GLN A 146 6.27 -17.61 7.05
CA GLN A 146 6.39 -19.04 6.80
C GLN A 146 6.11 -19.85 8.07
N GLY A 147 5.24 -20.84 7.94
CA GLY A 147 4.86 -21.71 9.03
C GLY A 147 3.61 -21.23 9.75
N GLU A 148 2.87 -22.18 10.32
CA GLU A 148 1.59 -21.89 10.94
C GLU A 148 1.72 -20.99 12.17
N ASP A 149 2.73 -21.19 13.00
CA ASP A 149 2.88 -20.42 14.24
C ASP A 149 3.21 -18.95 13.96
N ASP A 150 4.06 -18.68 12.97
CA ASP A 150 4.35 -17.32 12.49
C ASP A 150 3.10 -16.70 11.88
N LEU A 151 2.31 -17.45 11.10
CA LEU A 151 1.04 -16.95 10.60
C LEU A 151 0.12 -16.49 11.74
N LEU A 152 -0.06 -17.30 12.78
CA LEU A 152 -0.91 -16.92 13.92
C LEU A 152 -0.38 -15.68 14.63
N LEU A 153 0.94 -15.56 14.77
CA LEU A 153 1.60 -14.37 15.33
C LEU A 153 1.29 -13.12 14.50
N TYR A 154 1.52 -13.18 13.19
CA TYR A 154 1.34 -12.02 12.33
C TYR A 154 -0.13 -11.64 12.11
N VAL A 155 -1.07 -12.59 12.18
CA VAL A 155 -2.50 -12.27 12.22
C VAL A 155 -2.85 -11.46 13.47
N ARG A 156 -2.32 -11.82 14.65
CA ARG A 156 -2.52 -11.02 15.88
C ARG A 156 -1.89 -9.63 15.76
N LYS A 157 -0.70 -9.54 15.18
CA LYS A 157 -0.04 -8.24 14.94
C LYS A 157 -0.85 -7.36 13.98
N VAL A 158 -1.38 -7.95 12.90
CA VAL A 158 -2.32 -7.25 12.01
C VAL A 158 -3.52 -6.75 12.80
N PHE A 159 -4.17 -7.58 13.62
CA PHE A 159 -5.27 -7.13 14.49
C PHE A 159 -4.87 -5.99 15.44
N ALA A 160 -3.67 -6.03 16.00
CA ALA A 160 -3.13 -4.96 16.84
C ALA A 160 -2.89 -3.66 16.07
N SER A 161 -2.50 -3.74 14.79
CA SER A 161 -2.22 -2.56 13.94
C SER A 161 -3.40 -1.61 13.78
N LEU A 162 -4.64 -2.08 13.99
CA LEU A 162 -5.81 -1.20 14.05
C LEU A 162 -5.65 -0.12 15.13
N TYR A 163 -4.88 -0.41 16.19
CA TYR A 163 -4.61 0.48 17.32
C TYR A 163 -3.21 1.13 17.23
N ASN A 164 -2.63 1.23 16.05
CA ASN A 164 -1.50 2.12 15.80
C ASN A 164 -1.89 3.58 16.07
N ASP A 165 -0.95 4.38 16.54
CA ASP A 165 -1.19 5.74 17.02
C ASP A 165 -1.85 6.60 15.93
N ARG A 166 -1.32 6.50 14.70
CA ARG A 166 -1.86 7.15 13.49
C ARG A 166 -3.30 6.70 13.20
N ALA A 167 -3.60 5.40 13.32
CA ALA A 167 -4.91 4.85 13.06
C ALA A 167 -5.95 5.28 14.10
N ILE A 168 -5.55 5.39 15.38
CA ILE A 168 -6.39 5.93 16.46
C ILE A 168 -6.71 7.40 16.19
N ALA A 169 -5.69 8.23 16.00
CA ALA A 169 -5.86 9.66 15.72
C ALA A 169 -6.73 9.89 14.49
N TYR A 170 -6.49 9.14 13.41
CA TYR A 170 -7.26 9.22 12.17
C TYR A 170 -8.76 9.01 12.42
N ARG A 171 -9.12 7.94 13.15
CA ARG A 171 -10.53 7.64 13.46
C ARG A 171 -11.19 8.75 14.27
N VAL A 172 -10.51 9.28 15.28
CA VAL A 172 -11.04 10.38 16.10
C VAL A 172 -11.24 11.65 15.26
N HIS A 173 -10.27 12.02 14.42
CA HIS A 173 -10.37 13.19 13.56
C HIS A 173 -11.52 13.12 12.54
N HIS A 174 -11.89 11.92 12.10
CA HIS A 174 -12.99 11.69 11.17
C HIS A 174 -14.31 11.31 11.85
N GLY A 175 -14.36 11.35 13.19
CA GLY A 175 -15.57 11.07 13.97
C GLY A 175 -16.01 9.61 13.93
N PHE A 176 -15.11 8.68 13.62
CA PHE A 176 -15.40 7.24 13.67
C PHE A 176 -15.32 6.73 15.11
N ALA A 177 -16.38 6.06 15.56
CA ALA A 177 -16.31 5.33 16.81
C ALA A 177 -15.34 4.15 16.67
N HIS A 178 -14.47 3.98 17.66
CA HIS A 178 -13.50 2.88 17.65
C HIS A 178 -14.16 1.50 17.66
N ALA A 179 -15.34 1.39 18.25
CA ALA A 179 -16.13 0.17 18.32
C ALA A 179 -16.77 -0.25 16.98
N ASP A 180 -16.79 0.63 15.98
CA ASP A 180 -17.46 0.37 14.69
C ASP A 180 -16.51 -0.12 13.60
N VAL A 181 -15.19 -0.06 13.83
CA VAL A 181 -14.19 -0.42 12.83
C VAL A 181 -13.59 -1.78 13.15
N ALA A 182 -13.82 -2.74 12.27
CA ALA A 182 -13.19 -4.05 12.31
C ALA A 182 -12.00 -4.13 11.34
N LEU A 183 -11.10 -5.06 11.62
CA LEU A 183 -9.97 -5.38 10.75
C LEU A 183 -10.00 -6.85 10.31
N SER A 184 -9.84 -7.06 9.01
CA SER A 184 -9.59 -8.35 8.40
C SER A 184 -8.11 -8.51 8.10
N ALA A 185 -7.56 -9.71 8.32
CA ALA A 185 -6.23 -10.09 7.87
C ALA A 185 -6.35 -10.88 6.56
N GLY A 186 -5.86 -10.30 5.46
CA GLY A 186 -5.68 -10.97 4.18
C GLY A 186 -4.37 -11.75 4.15
N VAL A 187 -4.43 -13.03 3.84
CA VAL A 187 -3.29 -13.95 3.74
C VAL A 187 -3.16 -14.37 2.28
N GLN A 188 -2.16 -13.83 1.59
CA GLN A 188 -1.96 -14.03 0.16
C GLN A 188 -0.61 -14.72 -0.10
N ARG A 189 -0.54 -15.65 -1.04
CA ARG A 189 0.75 -16.24 -1.45
C ARG A 189 1.72 -15.16 -1.91
N MET A 190 2.97 -15.25 -1.46
CA MET A 190 4.03 -14.37 -1.93
C MET A 190 4.37 -14.67 -3.39
N VAL A 191 4.48 -13.60 -4.18
CA VAL A 191 5.11 -13.62 -5.51
C VAL A 191 6.62 -13.47 -5.32
N ARG A 192 7.43 -14.23 -6.05
CA ARG A 192 8.91 -14.23 -5.94
C ARG A 192 9.58 -13.01 -6.59
N ALA A 193 9.09 -11.82 -6.27
CA ALA A 193 9.66 -10.56 -6.74
C ALA A 193 11.02 -10.23 -6.11
N ASP A 194 11.38 -10.89 -4.99
CA ASP A 194 12.70 -10.82 -4.37
C ASP A 194 13.85 -11.17 -5.33
N ILE A 195 13.57 -12.02 -6.32
CA ILE A 195 14.52 -12.43 -7.38
C ILE A 195 14.11 -11.90 -8.77
N ALA A 196 13.19 -10.93 -8.83
CA ALA A 196 12.77 -10.26 -10.06
C ALA A 196 12.51 -8.77 -9.77
N CYS A 197 11.30 -8.29 -10.07
CA CYS A 197 10.90 -6.90 -9.96
C CYS A 197 9.43 -6.77 -9.58
N SER A 198 9.06 -5.59 -9.12
CA SER A 198 7.70 -5.20 -8.77
C SER A 198 7.55 -3.69 -8.89
N GLY A 199 6.34 -3.20 -8.73
CA GLY A 199 6.09 -1.77 -8.71
C GLY A 199 4.62 -1.42 -8.64
N VAL A 200 4.33 -0.22 -9.08
CA VAL A 200 2.97 0.35 -9.08
C VAL A 200 2.63 0.75 -10.50
N LEU A 201 1.36 0.72 -10.85
CA LEU A 201 0.87 1.32 -12.08
C LEU A 201 -0.40 2.11 -11.82
N PHE A 202 -0.58 3.15 -12.62
CA PHE A 202 -1.74 4.01 -12.60
C PHE A 202 -2.39 3.98 -13.98
N THR A 203 -3.72 3.95 -14.02
CA THR A 203 -4.46 4.00 -15.29
C THR A 203 -4.68 5.44 -15.76
N LEU A 204 -3.86 6.38 -15.32
CA LEU A 204 -3.75 7.73 -15.85
C LEU A 204 -2.35 8.27 -15.56
N ASP A 205 -2.00 9.37 -16.20
CA ASP A 205 -0.85 10.17 -15.77
C ASP A 205 -1.20 10.90 -14.46
N THR A 206 -0.53 10.52 -13.38
CA THR A 206 -0.76 11.07 -12.03
C THR A 206 -0.31 12.53 -11.89
N GLU A 207 0.46 13.08 -12.83
CA GLU A 207 0.83 14.49 -12.83
C GLU A 207 -0.23 15.36 -13.52
N SER A 208 -0.55 15.04 -14.79
CA SER A 208 -1.46 15.86 -15.59
C SER A 208 -2.94 15.48 -15.46
N GLY A 209 -3.23 14.25 -15.02
CA GLY A 209 -4.56 13.64 -15.07
C GLY A 209 -4.94 13.10 -16.46
N PHE A 210 -4.01 13.04 -17.41
CA PHE A 210 -4.28 12.53 -18.76
C PHE A 210 -4.63 11.03 -18.72
N ARG A 211 -5.84 10.70 -19.22
CA ARG A 211 -6.44 9.36 -19.03
C ARG A 211 -6.10 8.34 -20.10
N ASP A 212 -5.55 8.75 -21.24
CA ASP A 212 -5.29 7.83 -22.36
C ASP A 212 -3.94 7.11 -22.25
N VAL A 213 -3.33 7.11 -21.05
CA VAL A 213 -2.08 6.41 -20.76
C VAL A 213 -2.21 5.53 -19.53
N VAL A 214 -1.46 4.43 -19.53
CA VAL A 214 -1.09 3.71 -18.32
C VAL A 214 0.34 4.15 -17.96
N PHE A 215 0.52 4.62 -16.74
CA PHE A 215 1.81 4.95 -16.17
C PHE A 215 2.28 3.78 -15.29
N ILE A 216 3.44 3.20 -15.57
CA ILE A 216 3.97 2.03 -14.87
C ILE A 216 5.32 2.39 -14.28
N THR A 217 5.50 2.12 -12.98
CA THR A 217 6.79 2.18 -12.30
C THR A 217 7.29 0.79 -11.96
N ALA A 218 8.61 0.56 -12.01
CA ALA A 218 9.21 -0.73 -11.74
C ALA A 218 10.59 -0.63 -11.07
N ALA A 219 10.83 -1.43 -10.03
CA ALA A 219 12.14 -1.60 -9.40
C ALA A 219 12.41 -3.08 -9.08
N TYR A 220 13.68 -3.42 -8.84
CA TYR A 220 14.06 -4.78 -8.47
C TYR A 220 13.68 -5.10 -7.02
N GLY A 221 13.33 -6.36 -6.76
CA GLY A 221 12.93 -6.82 -5.43
C GLY A 221 11.44 -6.67 -5.14
N LEU A 222 11.08 -6.82 -3.87
CA LEU A 222 9.72 -6.67 -3.35
C LEU A 222 9.23 -5.22 -3.43
N GLY A 223 7.92 -5.02 -3.61
CA GLY A 223 7.34 -3.72 -4.00
C GLY A 223 7.30 -2.66 -2.92
N GLU A 224 7.56 -3.03 -1.66
CA GLU A 224 7.49 -2.12 -0.51
C GLU A 224 8.36 -0.87 -0.70
N THR A 225 9.54 -1.00 -1.32
CA THR A 225 10.45 0.13 -1.54
C THR A 225 9.87 1.15 -2.53
N VAL A 226 9.10 0.69 -3.52
CA VAL A 226 8.41 1.54 -4.51
C VAL A 226 7.20 2.20 -3.88
N VAL A 227 6.38 1.43 -3.15
CA VAL A 227 5.16 1.94 -2.49
C VAL A 227 5.49 3.00 -1.45
N GLN A 228 6.62 2.86 -0.74
CA GLN A 228 7.11 3.85 0.23
C GLN A 228 7.87 5.03 -0.42
N GLY A 229 8.09 5.02 -1.73
CA GLY A 229 8.88 6.05 -2.43
C GLY A 229 10.37 6.05 -2.06
N SER A 230 10.89 5.00 -1.44
CA SER A 230 12.28 4.94 -0.96
C SER A 230 13.30 4.64 -2.07
N VAL A 231 12.82 4.19 -3.24
CA VAL A 231 13.63 3.91 -4.43
C VAL A 231 13.16 4.74 -5.61
N ASN A 232 14.07 5.13 -6.50
CA ASN A 232 13.74 5.76 -7.78
C ASN A 232 13.55 4.67 -8.87
N PRO A 233 12.31 4.30 -9.25
CA PRO A 233 12.03 3.21 -10.17
C PRO A 233 12.21 3.61 -11.63
N ASP A 234 12.23 2.62 -12.53
CA ASP A 234 11.99 2.84 -13.95
C ASP A 234 10.56 3.36 -14.17
N GLU A 235 10.36 4.14 -15.22
CA GLU A 235 9.05 4.61 -15.65
C GLU A 235 8.74 4.20 -17.09
N PHE A 236 7.50 3.83 -17.34
CA PHE A 236 6.98 3.52 -18.66
C PHE A 236 5.61 4.16 -18.84
N TYR A 237 5.37 4.73 -20.02
CA TYR A 237 4.05 5.21 -20.43
C TYR A 237 3.56 4.39 -21.61
N VAL A 238 2.33 3.86 -21.50
CA VAL A 238 1.68 3.08 -22.55
C VAL A 238 0.40 3.79 -23.00
N HIS A 239 0.29 4.08 -24.28
CA HIS A 239 -0.89 4.77 -24.83
C HIS A 239 -2.06 3.80 -25.06
N LYS A 240 -3.13 3.93 -24.26
CA LYS A 240 -4.26 2.99 -24.23
C LYS A 240 -4.97 2.81 -25.58
N PRO A 241 -5.30 3.87 -26.35
CA PRO A 241 -5.96 3.70 -27.64
C PRO A 241 -5.15 2.85 -28.62
N LYS A 242 -3.83 3.05 -28.66
CA LYS A 242 -2.94 2.27 -29.54
C LYS A 242 -2.72 0.85 -29.03
N LEU A 243 -2.73 0.64 -27.71
CA LEU A 243 -2.72 -0.70 -27.12
C LEU A 243 -3.97 -1.49 -27.53
N ALA A 244 -5.15 -0.88 -27.49
CA ALA A 244 -6.41 -1.51 -27.89
C ALA A 244 -6.45 -1.86 -29.39
N GLU A 245 -5.78 -1.07 -30.23
CA GLU A 245 -5.57 -1.38 -31.66
C GLU A 245 -4.50 -2.47 -31.91
N GLY A 246 -3.81 -2.96 -30.87
CA GLY A 246 -2.80 -4.01 -30.95
C GLY A 246 -1.38 -3.55 -31.30
N PHE A 247 -1.09 -2.24 -31.26
CA PHE A 247 0.23 -1.70 -31.53
C PHE A 247 1.19 -1.82 -30.32
N PRO A 248 2.51 -1.83 -30.53
CA PRO A 248 3.51 -1.67 -29.46
C PRO A 248 3.45 -0.24 -28.90
N ALA A 249 2.54 -0.01 -27.96
CA ALA A 249 2.11 1.32 -27.54
C ALA A 249 2.94 1.95 -26.41
N VAL A 250 4.18 1.49 -26.18
CA VAL A 250 5.11 2.13 -25.23
C VAL A 250 5.60 3.44 -25.84
N VAL A 251 5.20 4.58 -25.29
CA VAL A 251 5.48 5.92 -25.85
C VAL A 251 6.62 6.65 -25.16
N ARG A 252 6.95 6.27 -23.92
CA ARG A 252 8.06 6.84 -23.14
C ARG A 252 8.64 5.78 -22.20
N ARG A 253 9.97 5.83 -22.02
CA ARG A 253 10.71 5.07 -21.01
C ARG A 253 11.68 6.00 -20.29
N GLU A 254 11.81 5.85 -18.99
CA GLU A 254 12.82 6.53 -18.18
C GLU A 254 13.50 5.53 -17.26
N LEU A 255 14.84 5.52 -17.28
CA LEU A 255 15.62 4.59 -16.48
C LEU A 255 15.77 5.16 -15.07
N GLY A 256 15.24 4.46 -14.09
CA GLY A 256 15.43 4.78 -12.68
C GLY A 256 16.80 4.35 -12.17
N GLU A 257 17.29 5.01 -11.14
CA GLU A 257 18.55 4.62 -10.49
C GLU A 257 18.45 3.21 -9.88
N LYS A 258 17.29 2.86 -9.30
CA LYS A 258 17.02 1.57 -8.65
C LYS A 258 18.12 1.20 -7.65
N ALA A 259 18.61 2.18 -6.88
CA ALA A 259 19.82 2.07 -6.05
C ALA A 259 19.78 0.91 -5.05
N THR A 260 18.61 0.69 -4.42
CA THR A 260 18.38 -0.37 -3.44
C THR A 260 17.24 -1.28 -3.90
N ARG A 261 17.19 -2.48 -3.32
CA ARG A 261 16.15 -3.48 -3.52
C ARG A 261 15.84 -4.21 -2.23
N MET A 262 14.59 -4.62 -2.06
CA MET A 262 14.19 -5.48 -0.94
C MET A 262 14.16 -6.94 -1.40
N VAL A 263 14.91 -7.82 -0.73
CA VAL A 263 15.06 -9.23 -1.11
C VAL A 263 14.94 -10.14 0.10
N TRP A 264 14.85 -11.44 -0.13
CA TRP A 264 14.94 -12.44 0.93
C TRP A 264 16.38 -12.85 1.18
N ARG A 265 16.79 -12.81 2.45
CA ARG A 265 18.10 -13.25 2.91
C ARG A 265 17.95 -13.88 4.29
N ASP A 266 18.48 -15.09 4.44
CA ASP A 266 18.51 -15.81 5.73
C ASP A 266 17.16 -15.89 6.46
N GLY A 267 16.07 -16.05 5.70
CA GLY A 267 14.71 -16.17 6.25
C GLY A 267 14.04 -14.84 6.62
N ALA A 268 14.61 -13.70 6.23
CA ALA A 268 14.03 -12.38 6.46
C ALA A 268 14.07 -11.51 5.20
N THR A 269 13.24 -10.46 5.19
CA THR A 269 13.32 -9.39 4.19
C THR A 269 14.42 -8.41 4.57
N VAL A 270 15.34 -8.14 3.64
CA VAL A 270 16.43 -7.17 3.82
C VAL A 270 16.45 -6.18 2.67
N ILE A 271 16.81 -4.93 2.97
CA ILE A 271 17.11 -3.92 1.96
C ILE A 271 18.63 -3.96 1.72
N GLU A 272 19.01 -4.18 0.47
CA GLU A 272 20.41 -4.19 0.04
C GLU A 272 20.60 -3.32 -1.21
N ASP A 273 21.86 -2.97 -1.51
CA ASP A 273 22.19 -2.26 -2.75
C ASP A 273 21.90 -3.16 -3.96
N THR A 274 21.23 -2.59 -4.95
CA THR A 274 21.01 -3.26 -6.23
C THR A 274 22.35 -3.41 -6.95
N PRO A 275 22.71 -4.60 -7.46
CA PRO A 275 23.92 -4.78 -8.26
C PRO A 275 24.03 -3.75 -9.39
N ALA A 276 25.21 -3.14 -9.55
CA ALA A 276 25.43 -2.05 -10.53
C ALA A 276 25.06 -2.43 -11.99
N ALA A 277 25.18 -3.71 -12.34
CA ALA A 277 24.76 -4.21 -13.65
C ALA A 277 23.24 -4.13 -13.86
N LEU A 278 22.45 -4.34 -12.80
CA LEU A 278 20.99 -4.25 -12.83
C LEU A 278 20.51 -2.79 -12.81
N GLN A 279 21.15 -1.91 -12.04
CA GLN A 279 20.79 -0.48 -11.99
C GLN A 279 20.78 0.17 -13.39
N ARG A 280 21.68 -0.26 -14.28
CA ARG A 280 21.84 0.25 -15.65
C ARG A 280 20.88 -0.37 -16.67
N GLN A 281 19.96 -1.22 -16.24
CA GLN A 281 19.00 -1.92 -17.09
C GLN A 281 17.58 -1.55 -16.69
N TYR A 282 16.68 -1.60 -17.66
CA TYR A 282 15.24 -1.59 -17.37
C TYR A 282 14.87 -2.91 -16.70
N SER A 283 14.10 -2.82 -15.63
CA SER A 283 13.60 -3.95 -14.85
C SER A 283 12.50 -4.75 -15.56
N LEU A 284 11.88 -4.16 -16.59
CA LEU A 284 10.87 -4.78 -17.45
C LEU A 284 11.27 -4.72 -18.92
N THR A 285 10.85 -5.74 -19.66
CA THR A 285 10.85 -5.75 -21.12
C THR A 285 9.58 -5.10 -21.68
N ASP A 286 9.61 -4.66 -22.94
CA ASP A 286 8.43 -4.09 -23.60
C ASP A 286 7.22 -5.03 -23.62
N ALA A 287 7.46 -6.33 -23.78
CA ALA A 287 6.39 -7.32 -23.77
C ALA A 287 5.67 -7.36 -22.41
N GLU A 288 6.44 -7.26 -21.32
CA GLU A 288 5.91 -7.23 -19.95
C GLU A 288 5.22 -5.91 -19.64
N VAL A 289 5.78 -4.77 -20.09
CA VAL A 289 5.15 -3.45 -19.97
C VAL A 289 3.77 -3.44 -20.67
N LEU A 290 3.69 -3.99 -21.87
CA LEU A 290 2.42 -4.09 -22.61
C LEU A 290 1.43 -5.05 -21.94
N GLU A 291 1.92 -6.13 -21.34
CA GLU A 291 1.08 -7.09 -20.62
C GLU A 291 0.49 -6.48 -19.33
N LEU A 292 1.31 -5.80 -18.53
CA LEU A 292 0.83 -5.03 -17.37
C LEU A 292 -0.20 -3.98 -17.79
N ALA A 293 0.03 -3.26 -18.89
CA ALA A 293 -0.91 -2.27 -19.38
C ALA A 293 -2.25 -2.88 -19.82
N ARG A 294 -2.28 -4.10 -20.39
CA ARG A 294 -3.54 -4.80 -20.71
C ARG A 294 -4.31 -5.17 -19.45
N GLN A 295 -3.62 -5.72 -18.44
CA GLN A 295 -4.24 -6.02 -17.15
C GLN A 295 -4.80 -4.75 -16.49
N ALA A 296 -4.04 -3.65 -16.52
CA ALA A 296 -4.45 -2.36 -15.98
C ALA A 296 -5.72 -1.80 -16.66
N VAL A 297 -5.79 -1.86 -17.99
CA VAL A 297 -6.96 -1.43 -18.75
C VAL A 297 -8.18 -2.31 -18.46
N ALA A 298 -7.98 -3.62 -18.29
CA ALA A 298 -9.07 -4.54 -17.90
C ALA A 298 -9.61 -4.21 -16.49
N ILE A 299 -8.73 -3.91 -15.54
CA ILE A 299 -9.11 -3.51 -14.17
C ILE A 299 -9.88 -2.18 -14.20
N GLU A 300 -9.36 -1.15 -14.89
CA GLU A 300 -10.06 0.14 -15.05
C GLU A 300 -11.44 -0.02 -15.70
N ALA A 301 -11.52 -0.84 -16.74
CA ALA A 301 -12.79 -1.12 -17.42
C ALA A 301 -13.79 -1.84 -16.51
N HIS A 302 -13.34 -2.62 -15.52
CA HIS A 302 -14.24 -3.25 -14.55
C HIS A 302 -14.75 -2.27 -13.49
N TYR A 303 -13.84 -1.50 -12.89
CA TYR A 303 -14.17 -0.56 -11.82
C TYR A 303 -14.74 0.78 -12.32
N GLN A 304 -14.71 1.02 -13.64
CA GLN A 304 -15.25 2.20 -14.33
C GLN A 304 -14.68 3.53 -13.81
N ARG A 305 -13.42 3.51 -13.36
CA ARG A 305 -12.72 4.66 -12.78
C ARG A 305 -11.21 4.46 -12.85
N PRO A 306 -10.40 5.53 -12.78
CA PRO A 306 -8.96 5.39 -12.71
C PRO A 306 -8.50 4.59 -11.49
N MET A 307 -7.48 3.76 -11.68
CA MET A 307 -7.00 2.80 -10.69
C MET A 307 -5.51 3.01 -10.40
N ASP A 308 -5.17 2.80 -9.13
CA ASP A 308 -3.83 2.63 -8.58
C ASP A 308 -3.66 1.13 -8.24
N VAL A 309 -2.66 0.50 -8.83
CA VAL A 309 -2.51 -0.96 -8.85
C VAL A 309 -1.07 -1.33 -8.51
N GLU A 310 -0.91 -2.17 -7.49
CA GLU A 310 0.38 -2.77 -7.15
C GLU A 310 0.54 -4.10 -7.88
N TRP A 311 1.73 -4.35 -8.42
CA TRP A 311 2.03 -5.54 -9.20
C TRP A 311 3.41 -6.11 -8.86
N ALA A 312 3.58 -7.40 -9.11
CA ALA A 312 4.82 -8.13 -8.87
C ALA A 312 5.07 -9.13 -10.00
N LYS A 313 6.33 -9.25 -10.41
CA LYS A 313 6.79 -10.31 -11.31
C LYS A 313 7.33 -11.46 -10.49
N ASP A 314 6.87 -12.67 -10.77
CA ASP A 314 7.44 -13.88 -10.18
C ASP A 314 8.77 -14.22 -10.86
N GLY A 315 9.86 -14.28 -10.09
CA GLY A 315 11.18 -14.60 -10.66
C GLY A 315 11.39 -16.08 -10.96
N GLU A 316 10.52 -16.98 -10.51
CA GLU A 316 10.59 -18.41 -10.83
C GLU A 316 9.81 -18.73 -12.10
N THR A 317 8.59 -18.18 -12.23
CA THR A 317 7.73 -18.45 -13.40
C THR A 317 7.83 -17.41 -14.51
N GLY A 318 8.28 -16.19 -14.18
CA GLY A 318 8.28 -15.04 -15.09
C GLY A 318 6.90 -14.38 -15.27
N GLU A 319 5.87 -14.85 -14.55
CA GLU A 319 4.51 -14.32 -14.66
C GLU A 319 4.33 -13.01 -13.89
N LEU A 320 3.41 -12.17 -14.38
CA LEU A 320 3.04 -10.89 -13.77
C LEU A 320 1.74 -11.05 -12.99
N PHE A 321 1.76 -10.62 -11.74
CA PHE A 321 0.64 -10.70 -10.81
C PHE A 321 0.25 -9.32 -10.31
N ILE A 322 -1.05 -9.08 -10.16
CA ILE A 322 -1.63 -7.95 -9.47
C ILE A 322 -1.81 -8.33 -7.99
N VAL A 323 -1.19 -7.56 -7.10
CA VAL A 323 -1.18 -7.85 -5.66
C VAL A 323 -2.11 -6.93 -4.87
N GLN A 324 -2.52 -5.80 -5.44
CA GLN A 324 -3.53 -4.90 -4.89
C GLN A 324 -4.08 -3.98 -5.99
N ALA A 325 -5.35 -3.59 -5.90
CA ALA A 325 -5.93 -2.54 -6.75
C ALA A 325 -6.91 -1.68 -5.96
N ARG A 326 -6.86 -0.38 -6.17
CA ARG A 326 -7.77 0.60 -5.55
C ARG A 326 -8.04 1.78 -6.48
N PRO A 327 -9.12 2.55 -6.27
CA PRO A 327 -9.37 3.77 -7.03
C PRO A 327 -8.25 4.81 -6.83
N GLU A 328 -7.84 5.48 -7.91
CA GLU A 328 -7.00 6.68 -7.84
C GLU A 328 -7.88 7.87 -7.42
N THR A 329 -7.48 8.62 -6.39
CA THR A 329 -8.34 9.64 -5.76
C THR A 329 -7.77 11.06 -5.80
N VAL A 330 -6.49 11.25 -6.11
CA VAL A 330 -5.81 12.56 -6.11
C VAL A 330 -6.18 13.36 -7.35
N LYS A 331 -6.22 12.73 -8.53
CA LYS A 331 -6.55 13.42 -9.80
C LYS A 331 -7.99 13.24 -10.25
N ALA A 332 -8.73 12.30 -9.69
CA ALA A 332 -10.16 12.13 -9.94
C ALA A 332 -11.01 13.40 -9.71
N ARG A 333 -10.51 14.38 -8.94
CA ARG A 333 -11.18 15.64 -8.60
C ARG A 333 -10.79 16.84 -9.48
N GLY A 334 -9.79 16.71 -10.37
CA GLY A 334 -9.30 17.81 -11.20
C GLY A 334 -10.05 17.92 -12.53
N ASN A 335 -10.74 19.03 -12.75
CA ASN A 335 -11.38 19.38 -14.03
C ASN A 335 -10.35 19.73 -15.13
N GLY A 336 -9.40 18.84 -15.47
CA GLY A 336 -8.56 18.90 -16.69
C GLY A 336 -7.77 20.18 -16.97
N ALA A 337 -7.84 21.20 -16.12
CA ALA A 337 -7.16 22.47 -16.24
C ALA A 337 -5.84 22.34 -15.47
N GLY A 338 -4.82 21.85 -16.17
CA GLY A 338 -3.46 21.87 -15.65
C GLY A 338 -2.98 23.31 -15.50
N GLU A 339 -2.56 23.69 -14.31
CA GLU A 339 -1.78 24.91 -14.11
C GLU A 339 -0.36 24.66 -14.61
N ARG A 340 0.05 25.38 -15.64
CA ARG A 340 1.42 25.31 -16.17
C ARG A 340 2.25 26.43 -15.58
N TYR A 341 3.25 26.08 -14.79
CA TYR A 341 4.20 27.04 -14.24
C TYR A 341 5.37 27.19 -15.21
N THR A 342 5.80 28.41 -15.47
CA THR A 342 6.94 28.71 -16.33
C THR A 342 7.86 29.68 -15.60
N LEU A 343 9.14 29.36 -15.50
CA LEU A 343 10.16 30.29 -15.04
C LEU A 343 10.32 31.41 -16.07
N GLU A 344 10.06 32.65 -15.69
CA GLU A 344 10.25 33.82 -16.56
C GLU A 344 11.73 34.06 -16.91
N ALA A 345 12.63 33.67 -16.01
CA ALA A 345 14.07 33.70 -16.22
C ALA A 345 14.76 32.51 -15.52
N PRO A 346 15.72 31.83 -16.18
CA PRO A 346 16.52 30.81 -15.53
C PRO A 346 17.56 31.44 -14.60
N GLY A 347 17.74 30.84 -13.42
CA GLY A 347 18.85 31.14 -12.51
C GLY A 347 20.02 30.17 -12.68
N GLU A 348 21.10 30.38 -11.92
CA GLU A 348 22.19 29.41 -11.81
C GLU A 348 21.70 28.14 -11.11
N VAL A 349 21.77 26.99 -11.78
CA VAL A 349 21.38 25.70 -11.22
C VAL A 349 22.45 25.26 -10.21
N ARG A 350 22.08 25.21 -8.93
CA ARG A 350 22.95 24.74 -7.84
C ARG A 350 22.85 23.24 -7.61
N ILE A 351 21.62 22.73 -7.70
CA ILE A 351 21.27 21.32 -7.52
C ILE A 351 20.16 20.95 -8.52
N SER A 352 20.10 19.69 -8.91
CA SER A 352 19.07 19.15 -9.79
C SER A 352 18.63 17.78 -9.27
N GLY A 353 17.35 17.45 -9.46
CA GLY A 353 16.76 16.16 -9.08
C GLY A 353 15.54 15.86 -9.93
N ARG A 354 14.83 14.78 -9.59
CA ARG A 354 13.57 14.39 -10.24
C ARG A 354 12.44 15.32 -9.75
N ALA A 355 11.63 15.81 -10.68
CA ALA A 355 10.46 16.63 -10.35
C ALA A 355 9.25 15.72 -10.15
N ILE A 356 8.64 15.75 -8.96
CA ILE A 356 7.42 14.99 -8.63
C ILE A 356 6.14 15.79 -8.98
N GLY A 357 6.29 17.07 -9.31
CA GLY A 357 5.19 17.94 -9.68
C GLY A 357 5.64 19.15 -10.48
N GLN A 358 4.66 19.91 -10.99
CA GLN A 358 4.89 21.02 -11.93
C GLN A 358 4.88 22.40 -11.26
N LYS A 359 4.67 22.47 -9.94
CA LYS A 359 4.63 23.75 -9.21
C LYS A 359 6.03 24.33 -9.05
N ILE A 360 6.10 25.66 -9.09
CA ILE A 360 7.30 26.42 -8.72
C ILE A 360 7.09 26.98 -7.32
N GLY A 361 7.96 26.59 -6.38
CA GLY A 361 8.00 27.14 -5.03
C GLY A 361 9.22 28.02 -4.83
N ALA A 362 9.08 29.06 -4.01
CA ALA A 362 10.18 29.93 -3.59
C ALA A 362 10.02 30.25 -2.10
N GLY A 363 11.11 30.21 -1.35
CA GLY A 363 11.09 30.34 0.11
C GLY A 363 12.46 30.19 0.76
N GLU A 364 12.50 30.35 2.09
CA GLU A 364 13.70 30.08 2.89
C GLU A 364 13.94 28.56 2.97
N VAL A 365 15.18 28.13 2.77
CA VAL A 365 15.54 26.71 2.88
C VAL A 365 15.59 26.29 4.36
N ARG A 366 14.79 25.27 4.72
CA ARG A 366 14.78 24.66 6.06
C ARG A 366 15.20 23.20 5.98
N LEU A 367 16.39 22.91 6.51
CA LEU A 367 16.85 21.53 6.69
C LEU A 367 16.24 20.94 7.97
N ILE A 368 15.42 19.91 7.80
CA ILE A 368 14.72 19.18 8.86
C ILE A 368 15.13 17.72 8.76
N ALA A 369 15.82 17.20 9.78
CA ALA A 369 16.35 15.84 9.74
C ALA A 369 15.31 14.78 10.15
N SER A 370 14.29 15.16 10.92
CA SER A 370 13.28 14.23 11.42
C SER A 370 11.92 14.92 11.68
N PRO A 371 10.82 14.15 11.70
CA PRO A 371 9.50 14.66 12.07
C PRO A 371 9.45 15.38 13.43
N ALA A 372 10.34 15.05 14.37
CA ALA A 372 10.40 15.72 15.68
C ALA A 372 10.74 17.22 15.60
N GLU A 373 11.29 17.68 14.49
CA GLU A 373 11.71 19.07 14.26
C GLU A 373 10.71 19.87 13.41
N MET A 374 9.55 19.30 13.09
CA MET A 374 8.52 19.88 12.22
C MET A 374 8.03 21.27 12.65
N ASN A 375 8.10 21.58 13.94
CA ASN A 375 7.75 22.90 14.49
C ASN A 375 8.63 24.05 13.96
N ARG A 376 9.80 23.74 13.38
CA ARG A 376 10.73 24.74 12.82
C ARG A 376 10.33 25.24 11.44
N VAL A 377 9.48 24.51 10.71
CA VAL A 377 9.04 24.90 9.36
C VAL A 377 7.97 25.97 9.48
N GLN A 378 8.10 27.06 8.72
CA GLN A 378 7.11 28.12 8.61
C GLN A 378 6.33 28.04 7.29
N PRO A 379 5.12 28.62 7.21
CA PRO A 379 4.40 28.71 5.95
C PRO A 379 5.24 29.43 4.88
N GLY A 380 5.44 28.80 3.73
CA GLY A 380 6.23 29.33 2.63
C GLY A 380 7.70 28.89 2.58
N ASP A 381 8.18 28.14 3.57
CA ASP A 381 9.56 27.61 3.58
C ASP A 381 9.74 26.50 2.51
N ILE A 382 10.98 26.29 2.06
CA ILE A 382 11.38 25.13 1.26
C ILE A 382 11.89 24.05 2.23
N LEU A 383 11.13 22.96 2.35
CA LEU A 383 11.50 21.84 3.21
C LEU A 383 12.59 21.00 2.53
N VAL A 384 13.71 20.80 3.24
CA VAL A 384 14.78 19.89 2.81
C VAL A 384 14.94 18.80 3.86
N THR A 385 14.83 17.54 3.44
CA THR A 385 14.97 16.35 4.30
C THR A 385 15.56 15.18 3.49
N ASP A 386 15.90 14.07 4.15
CA ASP A 386 16.39 12.88 3.44
C ASP A 386 15.26 12.20 2.66
N MET A 387 14.10 12.03 3.30
CA MET A 387 12.90 11.39 2.75
C MET A 387 11.66 11.91 3.50
N THR A 388 10.51 11.88 2.84
CA THR A 388 9.20 12.15 3.47
C THR A 388 8.39 10.87 3.57
N ASP A 389 7.77 10.64 4.72
CA ASP A 389 6.79 9.59 5.00
C ASP A 389 5.47 10.21 5.50
N PRO A 390 4.39 9.44 5.78
CA PRO A 390 3.11 10.01 6.18
C PRO A 390 3.15 10.93 7.43
N ASP A 391 4.14 10.82 8.33
CA ASP A 391 4.28 11.75 9.47
C ASP A 391 4.56 13.19 9.03
N TRP A 392 5.03 13.39 7.81
CA TRP A 392 5.37 14.72 7.28
C TRP A 392 4.16 15.48 6.76
N GLU A 393 3.01 14.81 6.55
CA GLU A 393 1.81 15.39 5.92
C GLU A 393 1.38 16.76 6.52
N PRO A 394 1.39 16.96 7.86
CA PRO A 394 1.00 18.25 8.46
C PRO A 394 1.89 19.41 8.02
N VAL A 395 3.17 19.16 7.79
CA VAL A 395 4.16 20.18 7.40
C VAL A 395 4.26 20.34 5.89
N MET A 396 4.03 19.27 5.12
CA MET A 396 4.01 19.33 3.65
C MET A 396 2.99 20.36 3.15
N LYS A 397 1.83 20.48 3.81
CA LYS A 397 0.79 21.48 3.48
C LYS A 397 1.22 22.93 3.74
N ARG A 398 2.27 23.15 4.56
CA ARG A 398 2.77 24.48 4.94
C ARG A 398 3.96 24.92 4.06
N ALA A 399 4.74 23.98 3.56
CA ALA A 399 5.92 24.26 2.74
C ALA A 399 5.53 24.76 1.33
N ALA A 400 6.34 25.65 0.75
CA ALA A 400 6.19 26.10 -0.63
C ALA A 400 6.79 25.11 -1.65
N ALA A 401 7.82 24.36 -1.26
CA ALA A 401 8.30 23.19 -1.99
C ALA A 401 9.01 22.21 -1.02
N ILE A 402 9.26 21.01 -1.51
CA ILE A 402 9.93 19.93 -0.78
C ILE A 402 11.05 19.40 -1.66
N VAL A 403 12.24 19.25 -1.08
CA VAL A 403 13.40 18.65 -1.74
C VAL A 403 13.89 17.50 -0.85
N THR A 404 13.94 16.30 -1.42
CA THR A 404 14.40 15.10 -0.71
C THR A 404 15.59 14.46 -1.42
N ASN A 405 16.43 13.75 -0.66
CA ASN A 405 17.49 12.92 -1.24
C ASN A 405 16.92 11.67 -1.91
N ARG A 406 15.81 11.15 -1.37
CA ARG A 406 15.11 9.93 -1.80
C ARG A 406 13.60 10.20 -1.84
N GLY A 407 12.87 9.56 -2.75
CA GLY A 407 11.46 9.90 -3.01
C GLY A 407 11.14 9.86 -4.51
N GLY A 408 10.01 9.26 -4.89
CA GLY A 408 9.52 9.17 -6.26
C GLY A 408 8.02 9.01 -6.32
#